data_AF-U2YS69-F1
#
_entry.id   AF-U2YS69-F1
#
_cell.length_a   1.000
_cell.length_b   1.000
_cell.length_c   1.000
_cell.angle_alpha   90.00
_cell.angle_beta   90.00
_cell.angle_gamma   90.00
#
_symmetry.space_group_name_H-M   'P 1'
#
loop_
_entity.id
_entity.type
_entity.pdbx_description
1 polymer ?
#
loop_
_entity_poly.entity_id
_entity_poly.type
_entity_poly.pdbx_seq_one_letter_code
_entity_poly.pdbx_strand_id
1 'polypeptide(L)'
;MGEKIFSMEKTFNYVGRLVATTMSTQKTVRREAGTVEENALRLDRGKAEQIVEALNTDLAASYVLYHQLRKHHWNVEGAEFNDLHEFLGDRAEEAEDAADDIAERVQALGGVPVSGPAALGEHAPVDFEGEDVYDIRTSLENDREMYGDIIESVRDHVALAEDLGDYATSELLRDVLEELEDDAHDIDHYLEDDTLVLESATN
;
A
#
# COMPACT_ATOMS: atom_id res chain seq x y z
N MET A 1 32.37 29.28 -37.08
CA MET A 1 33.48 28.47 -36.52
C MET A 1 33.24 28.46 -35.02
N GLY A 2 32.64 27.43 -34.42
CA GLY A 2 33.20 26.09 -34.22
C GLY A 2 34.22 26.18 -33.08
N GLU A 3 34.15 25.50 -31.94
CA GLU A 3 33.39 24.34 -31.43
C GLU A 3 33.35 24.40 -29.89
N LYS A 4 32.39 23.67 -29.29
CA LYS A 4 32.39 22.79 -28.08
C LYS A 4 33.26 23.18 -26.85
N ILE A 5 32.93 22.84 -25.60
CA ILE A 5 32.76 21.49 -25.06
C ILE A 5 32.07 21.58 -23.68
N PHE A 6 31.15 20.64 -23.47
CA PHE A 6 30.45 20.26 -22.23
C PHE A 6 31.45 19.68 -21.21
N SER A 7 31.43 20.11 -19.95
CA SER A 7 32.13 19.41 -18.87
C SER A 7 31.11 18.98 -17.82
N MET A 8 30.76 17.70 -17.88
CA MET A 8 30.19 16.92 -16.79
C MET A 8 31.33 16.52 -15.86
N GLU A 9 31.29 16.96 -14.61
CA GLU A 9 31.92 16.24 -13.49
C GLU A 9 31.00 16.35 -12.26
N LYS A 10 30.12 15.35 -12.11
CA LYS A 10 29.64 14.92 -10.80
C LYS A 10 30.08 13.47 -10.61
N THR A 11 31.29 13.30 -10.13
CA THR A 11 31.78 12.03 -9.57
C THR A 11 31.35 11.98 -8.10
N PHE A 12 30.18 11.40 -7.84
CA PHE A 12 29.88 10.91 -6.49
C PHE A 12 30.41 9.48 -6.39
N ASN A 13 31.56 9.33 -5.73
CA ASN A 13 32.13 8.04 -5.37
C ASN A 13 31.19 7.35 -4.37
N TYR A 14 30.39 6.41 -4.83
CA TYR A 14 29.71 5.46 -3.95
C TYR A 14 30.74 4.41 -3.51
N VAL A 15 31.51 4.75 -2.48
CA VAL A 15 32.44 3.84 -1.81
C VAL A 15 31.62 2.69 -1.24
N GLY A 16 31.99 1.47 -1.63
CA GLY A 16 31.25 0.24 -1.41
C GLY A 16 30.74 0.07 0.02
N ARG A 17 29.43 -0.10 0.14
CA ARG A 17 28.83 -0.76 1.29
C ARG A 17 28.84 -2.25 0.99
N LEU A 18 29.85 -2.95 1.51
CA LEU A 18 29.74 -4.37 1.84
C LEU A 18 28.52 -4.49 2.76
N VAL A 19 27.37 -4.85 2.21
CA VAL A 19 26.21 -5.24 3.01
C VAL A 19 26.56 -6.60 3.58
N ALA A 20 26.94 -6.62 4.85
CA ALA A 20 27.18 -7.83 5.59
C ALA A 20 25.91 -8.70 5.52
N THR A 21 26.07 -9.86 4.91
CA THR A 21 25.08 -10.91 4.77
C THR A 21 24.60 -11.40 6.16
N THR A 22 23.27 -11.46 6.32
CA THR A 22 22.45 -12.21 7.29
C THR A 22 22.45 -11.83 8.78
N MET A 23 21.26 -11.39 9.26
CA MET A 23 20.89 -11.15 10.67
C MET A 23 20.25 -12.37 11.36
N SER A 24 20.23 -13.55 10.73
CA SER A 24 19.74 -14.79 11.35
C SER A 24 20.89 -15.66 11.83
N THR A 25 20.84 -16.12 13.09
CA THR A 25 21.76 -17.14 13.62
C THR A 25 21.47 -18.54 13.08
N GLN A 26 20.32 -18.73 12.44
CA GLN A 26 19.94 -19.98 11.80
C GLN A 26 20.64 -20.09 10.44
N LYS A 27 21.39 -21.18 10.25
CA LYS A 27 22.21 -21.38 9.04
C LYS A 27 21.44 -21.81 7.80
N THR A 28 20.19 -22.23 7.97
CA THR A 28 19.33 -22.73 6.89
C THR A 28 18.01 -21.98 6.91
N VAL A 29 17.63 -21.45 5.74
CA VAL A 29 16.32 -20.88 5.50
C VAL A 29 15.29 -22.00 5.59
N ARG A 30 14.18 -21.78 6.33
CA ARG A 30 13.09 -22.77 6.44
C ARG A 30 12.15 -22.69 5.25
N ARG A 31 11.83 -21.47 4.83
CA ARG A 31 11.01 -21.13 3.67
C ARG A 31 11.59 -19.90 3.01
N GLU A 32 11.74 -19.94 1.69
CA GLU A 32 12.28 -18.84 0.89
C GLU A 32 11.15 -17.87 0.51
N ALA A 33 11.41 -16.57 0.52
CA ALA A 33 10.46 -15.59 0.02
C ALA A 33 10.15 -15.86 -1.46
N GLY A 34 8.89 -15.60 -1.86
CA GLY A 34 8.43 -15.91 -3.23
C GLY A 34 8.17 -17.41 -3.49
N THR A 35 8.22 -18.26 -2.46
CA THR A 35 7.84 -19.69 -2.59
C THR A 35 6.54 -19.98 -1.86
N VAL A 36 5.77 -20.92 -2.41
CA VAL A 36 4.55 -21.45 -1.78
C VAL A 36 4.71 -22.95 -1.56
N GLU A 37 4.59 -23.36 -0.30
CA GLU A 37 4.65 -24.76 0.12
C GLU A 37 3.28 -25.43 0.09
N GLU A 38 3.23 -26.75 0.31
CA GLU A 38 1.96 -27.44 0.57
C GLU A 38 1.29 -26.84 1.82
N ASN A 39 0.01 -26.52 1.69
CA ASN A 39 -0.79 -25.94 2.77
C ASN A 39 -1.73 -26.97 3.39
N ALA A 40 -2.03 -26.79 4.69
CA ALA A 40 -2.96 -27.64 5.42
C ALA A 40 -4.42 -27.50 4.95
N LEU A 41 -4.71 -26.42 4.22
CA LEU A 41 -6.04 -26.08 3.68
C LEU A 41 -6.39 -26.89 2.42
N ARG A 42 -5.42 -27.65 1.87
CA ARG A 42 -5.59 -28.51 0.69
C ARG A 42 -6.00 -27.75 -0.57
N LEU A 43 -5.68 -26.46 -0.65
CA LEU A 43 -5.74 -25.75 -1.91
C LEU A 43 -4.58 -26.23 -2.79
N ASP A 44 -4.88 -26.53 -4.05
CA ASP A 44 -3.85 -26.92 -5.02
C ASP A 44 -2.72 -25.88 -5.04
N ARG A 45 -1.47 -26.36 -5.06
CA ARG A 45 -0.30 -25.48 -4.91
C ARG A 45 -0.22 -24.43 -6.03
N GLY A 46 -0.54 -24.78 -7.28
CA GLY A 46 -0.49 -23.83 -8.39
C GLY A 46 -1.58 -22.75 -8.29
N LYS A 47 -2.71 -23.05 -7.65
CA LYS A 47 -3.73 -22.05 -7.31
C LYS A 47 -3.27 -21.17 -6.15
N ALA A 48 -2.71 -21.77 -5.11
CA ALA A 48 -2.18 -21.05 -3.96
C ALA A 48 -1.04 -20.09 -4.38
N GLU A 49 -0.18 -20.49 -5.32
CA GLU A 49 0.87 -19.62 -5.89
C GLU A 49 0.29 -18.32 -6.47
N GLN A 50 -0.75 -18.43 -7.30
CA GLN A 50 -1.41 -17.26 -7.92
C GLN A 50 -2.11 -16.37 -6.88
N ILE A 51 -2.80 -16.97 -5.91
CA ILE A 51 -3.49 -16.21 -4.86
C ILE A 51 -2.49 -15.53 -3.92
N VAL A 52 -1.40 -16.19 -3.56
CA VAL A 52 -0.34 -15.61 -2.71
C VAL A 52 0.37 -14.45 -3.42
N GLU A 53 0.54 -14.51 -4.73
CA GLU A 53 1.08 -13.39 -5.51
C GLU A 53 0.16 -12.17 -5.42
N ALA A 54 -1.13 -12.35 -5.72
CA ALA A 54 -2.15 -11.31 -5.61
C ALA A 54 -2.24 -10.71 -4.20
N LEU A 55 -2.33 -11.55 -3.17
CA LEU A 55 -2.42 -11.09 -1.78
C LEU A 55 -1.16 -10.36 -1.31
N ASN A 56 0.03 -10.68 -1.83
CA ASN A 56 1.24 -9.90 -1.50
C ASN A 56 1.24 -8.52 -2.16
N THR A 57 0.58 -8.35 -3.31
CA THR A 57 0.33 -7.04 -3.91
C THR A 57 -0.64 -6.23 -3.05
N ASP A 58 -1.75 -6.83 -2.61
CA ASP A 58 -2.73 -6.14 -1.75
C ASP A 58 -2.13 -5.80 -0.38
N LEU A 59 -1.41 -6.73 0.26
CA LEU A 59 -0.66 -6.50 1.50
C LEU A 59 0.29 -5.30 1.39
N ALA A 60 1.01 -5.24 0.27
CA ALA A 60 1.93 -4.16 0.01
C ALA A 60 1.21 -2.81 -0.17
N ALA A 61 0.10 -2.82 -0.90
CA ALA A 61 -0.75 -1.66 -1.09
C ALA A 61 -1.30 -1.13 0.25
N SER A 62 -1.83 -2.01 1.10
CA SER A 62 -2.37 -1.65 2.42
C SER A 62 -1.31 -0.97 3.30
N TYR A 63 -0.06 -1.45 3.31
CA TYR A 63 1.01 -0.80 4.07
C TYR A 63 1.50 0.52 3.44
N VAL A 64 1.47 0.67 2.11
CA VAL A 64 1.76 1.96 1.48
C VAL A 64 0.69 2.98 1.84
N LEU A 65 -0.60 2.59 1.77
CA LEU A 65 -1.73 3.39 2.19
C LEU A 65 -1.63 3.77 3.68
N TYR A 66 -1.37 2.81 4.57
CA TYR A 66 -1.12 3.04 5.98
C TYR A 66 -0.11 4.17 6.22
N HIS A 67 1.05 4.08 5.56
CA HIS A 67 2.09 5.07 5.72
C HIS A 67 1.71 6.44 5.16
N GLN A 68 0.94 6.48 4.06
CA GLN A 68 0.41 7.72 3.51
C GLN A 68 -0.61 8.38 4.46
N LEU A 69 -1.58 7.64 4.96
CA LEU A 69 -2.57 8.13 5.92
C LEU A 69 -1.90 8.60 7.21
N ARG A 70 -0.88 7.87 7.72
CA ARG A 70 -0.08 8.31 8.88
C ARG A 70 0.67 9.61 8.62
N LYS A 71 1.24 9.77 7.42
CA LYS A 71 1.88 11.04 7.03
C LYS A 71 0.86 12.18 7.09
N HIS A 72 -0.32 12.01 6.51
CA HIS A 72 -1.35 13.05 6.52
C HIS A 72 -1.90 13.30 7.93
N HIS A 73 -2.10 12.25 8.72
CA HIS A 73 -2.48 12.32 10.13
C HIS A 73 -1.48 13.14 10.98
N TRP A 74 -0.17 13.00 10.74
CA TRP A 74 0.84 13.77 11.48
C TRP A 74 0.94 15.23 11.06
N ASN A 75 0.67 15.52 9.79
CA ASN A 75 0.94 16.82 9.18
C ASN A 75 -0.32 17.65 8.89
N VAL A 76 -1.51 17.10 9.13
CA VAL A 76 -2.76 17.85 8.97
C VAL A 76 -2.73 19.08 9.88
N GLU A 77 -3.17 20.21 9.32
CA GLU A 77 -3.27 21.51 9.97
C GLU A 77 -4.48 22.25 9.39
N GLY A 78 -4.97 23.28 10.09
CA GLY A 78 -6.09 24.09 9.62
C GLY A 78 -7.28 24.08 10.57
N ALA A 79 -8.42 24.59 10.10
CA ALA A 79 -9.62 24.76 10.93
C ALA A 79 -10.24 23.41 11.35
N GLU A 80 -10.10 22.38 10.52
CA GLU A 80 -10.66 21.04 10.69
C GLU A 80 -9.65 20.04 11.28
N PHE A 81 -8.53 20.54 11.81
CA PHE A 81 -7.39 19.74 12.26
C PHE A 81 -7.78 18.53 13.10
N ASN A 82 -8.56 18.70 14.16
CA ASN A 82 -8.85 17.59 15.08
C ASN A 82 -9.67 16.49 14.43
N ASP A 83 -10.72 16.87 13.69
CA ASP A 83 -11.64 15.90 13.09
C ASP A 83 -10.92 15.10 11.99
N LEU A 84 -10.10 15.77 11.17
CA LEU A 84 -9.29 15.11 10.15
C LEU A 84 -8.13 14.31 10.74
N HIS A 85 -7.53 14.76 11.84
CA HIS A 85 -6.49 14.01 12.54
C HIS A 85 -7.03 12.70 13.10
N GLU A 86 -8.20 12.72 13.75
CA GLU A 86 -8.87 11.51 14.24
C GLU A 86 -9.27 10.60 13.06
N PHE A 87 -9.95 11.16 12.05
CA PHE A 87 -10.35 10.42 10.85
C PHE A 87 -9.16 9.70 10.18
N LEU A 88 -8.10 10.40 9.80
CA LEU A 88 -6.92 9.81 9.15
C LEU A 88 -6.20 8.80 10.05
N GLY A 89 -6.28 8.97 11.37
CA GLY A 89 -5.73 8.04 12.34
C GLY A 89 -6.48 6.70 12.36
N ASP A 90 -7.82 6.77 12.34
CA ASP A 90 -8.69 5.60 12.32
C ASP A 90 -8.57 4.84 10.98
N ARG A 91 -8.59 5.54 9.84
CA ARG A 91 -8.38 4.94 8.51
C ARG A 91 -7.03 4.23 8.40
N ALA A 92 -5.99 4.80 9.03
CA ALA A 92 -4.69 4.14 9.07
C ALA A 92 -4.73 2.86 9.90
N GLU A 93 -5.47 2.81 11.01
CA GLU A 93 -5.61 1.57 11.78
C GLU A 93 -6.34 0.48 10.98
N GLU A 94 -7.41 0.85 10.26
CA GLU A 94 -8.13 -0.07 9.37
C GLU A 94 -7.23 -0.62 8.25
N ALA A 95 -6.41 0.22 7.61
CA ALA A 95 -5.42 -0.24 6.63
C ALA A 95 -4.36 -1.18 7.23
N GLU A 96 -3.97 -0.99 8.50
CA GLU A 96 -3.04 -1.88 9.22
C GLU A 96 -3.69 -3.23 9.55
N ASP A 97 -4.95 -3.23 9.98
CA ASP A 97 -5.73 -4.44 10.28
C ASP A 97 -5.95 -5.28 9.01
N ALA A 98 -6.34 -4.65 7.89
CA ALA A 98 -6.45 -5.32 6.60
C ALA A 98 -5.11 -5.94 6.16
N ALA A 99 -4.00 -5.25 6.38
CA ALA A 99 -2.67 -5.78 6.08
C ALA A 99 -2.34 -7.04 6.91
N ASP A 100 -2.69 -7.06 8.20
CA ASP A 100 -2.46 -8.23 9.06
C ASP A 100 -3.29 -9.44 8.58
N ASP A 101 -4.58 -9.26 8.34
CA ASP A 101 -5.47 -10.33 7.88
C ASP A 101 -5.01 -10.92 6.52
N ILE A 102 -4.59 -10.06 5.58
CA ILE A 102 -4.02 -10.49 4.30
C ILE A 102 -2.70 -11.24 4.50
N ALA A 103 -1.82 -10.76 5.37
CA ALA A 103 -0.54 -11.41 5.66
C ALA A 103 -0.72 -12.79 6.31
N GLU A 104 -1.65 -12.91 7.26
CA GLU A 104 -2.02 -14.18 7.87
C GLU A 104 -2.61 -15.13 6.83
N ARG A 105 -3.41 -14.62 5.88
CA ARG A 105 -3.97 -15.41 4.78
C ARG A 105 -2.88 -15.94 3.84
N VAL A 106 -1.92 -15.10 3.45
CA VAL A 106 -0.73 -15.51 2.68
C VAL A 106 0.00 -16.65 3.38
N GLN A 107 0.23 -16.50 4.69
CA GLN A 107 0.91 -17.50 5.49
C GLN A 107 0.12 -18.82 5.57
N ALA A 108 -1.21 -18.76 5.72
CA ALA A 108 -2.09 -19.92 5.77
C ALA A 108 -2.12 -20.72 4.45
N LEU A 109 -2.00 -20.02 3.31
CA LEU A 109 -1.91 -20.61 1.97
C LEU A 109 -0.54 -21.22 1.65
N GLY A 110 0.42 -21.12 2.57
CA GLY A 110 1.75 -21.70 2.42
C GLY A 110 2.79 -20.72 1.85
N GLY A 111 2.42 -19.46 1.64
CA GLY A 111 3.31 -18.40 1.20
C GLY A 111 4.19 -17.83 2.31
N VAL A 112 4.94 -16.78 1.96
CA VAL A 112 5.66 -15.89 2.88
C VAL A 112 5.14 -14.47 2.64
N PRO A 113 4.54 -13.81 3.65
CA PRO A 113 4.06 -12.44 3.49
C PRO A 113 5.24 -11.48 3.30
N VAL A 114 5.08 -10.55 2.36
CA VAL A 114 6.04 -9.46 2.18
C VAL A 114 6.01 -8.54 3.40
N SER A 115 7.17 -8.08 3.87
CA SER A 115 7.28 -7.43 5.20
C SER A 115 8.36 -6.36 5.31
N GLY A 116 9.30 -6.31 4.37
CA GLY A 116 10.35 -5.30 4.39
C GLY A 116 9.85 -4.01 3.73
N PRO A 117 10.11 -2.81 4.28
CA PRO A 117 9.62 -1.54 3.69
C PRO A 117 9.98 -1.36 2.21
N ALA A 118 11.21 -1.72 1.82
CA ALA A 118 11.63 -1.65 0.42
C ALA A 118 10.91 -2.66 -0.47
N ALA A 119 10.55 -3.83 0.06
CA ALA A 119 9.81 -4.84 -0.67
C ALA A 119 8.32 -4.45 -0.77
N LEU A 120 7.73 -3.91 0.30
CA LEU A 120 6.37 -3.36 0.27
C LEU A 120 6.24 -2.33 -0.86
N GLY A 121 7.16 -1.35 -0.94
CA GLY A 121 7.15 -0.38 -2.05
C GLY A 121 7.42 -0.97 -3.44
N GLU A 122 8.08 -2.13 -3.56
CA GLU A 122 8.31 -2.81 -4.85
C GLU A 122 7.09 -3.62 -5.31
N HIS A 123 6.31 -4.15 -4.35
CA HIS A 123 5.17 -5.03 -4.62
C HIS A 123 3.84 -4.28 -4.72
N ALA A 124 3.73 -3.09 -4.13
CA ALA A 124 2.52 -2.28 -4.17
C ALA A 124 2.23 -1.78 -5.60
N PRO A 125 0.95 -1.73 -6.02
CA PRO A 125 0.54 -1.15 -7.29
C PRO A 125 0.44 0.39 -7.23
N VAL A 126 0.72 0.98 -6.06
CA VAL A 126 0.60 2.41 -5.76
C VAL A 126 1.91 2.94 -5.17
N ASP A 127 2.17 4.23 -5.40
CA ASP A 127 3.36 4.92 -4.92
C ASP A 127 3.04 5.83 -3.73
N PHE A 128 3.89 5.80 -2.70
CA PHE A 128 3.82 6.79 -1.61
C PHE A 128 4.11 8.20 -2.15
N GLU A 129 3.28 9.18 -1.75
CA GLU A 129 3.35 10.59 -2.19
C GLU A 129 4.73 11.26 -1.97
N GLY A 130 5.56 10.70 -1.09
CA GLY A 130 6.90 11.18 -0.76
C GLY A 130 6.93 11.93 0.57
N GLU A 131 8.05 12.61 0.87
CA GLU A 131 8.29 13.22 2.19
C GLU A 131 7.82 14.68 2.31
N ASP A 132 7.53 15.34 1.19
CA ASP A 132 7.06 16.73 1.18
C ASP A 132 5.63 16.83 1.75
N VAL A 133 5.29 17.97 2.36
CA VAL A 133 3.98 18.19 3.00
C VAL A 133 3.14 19.14 2.14
N TYR A 134 1.91 18.75 1.83
CA TYR A 134 0.94 19.53 1.05
C TYR A 134 -0.21 20.04 1.94
N ASP A 135 -1.06 20.90 1.38
CA ASP A 135 -2.30 21.27 2.06
C ASP A 135 -3.28 20.10 2.12
N ILE A 136 -4.17 20.12 3.11
CA ILE A 136 -5.04 18.99 3.41
C ILE A 136 -5.95 18.59 2.25
N ARG A 137 -6.37 19.54 1.40
CA ARG A 137 -7.23 19.21 0.26
C ARG A 137 -6.44 18.44 -0.80
N THR A 138 -5.23 18.89 -1.13
CA THR A 138 -4.31 18.15 -2.00
C THR A 138 -4.00 16.75 -1.44
N SER A 139 -3.73 16.63 -0.14
CA SER A 139 -3.47 15.33 0.50
C SER A 139 -4.66 14.37 0.40
N LEU A 140 -5.88 14.85 0.66
CA LEU A 140 -7.10 14.05 0.53
C LEU A 140 -7.41 13.66 -0.92
N GLU A 141 -7.12 14.53 -1.90
CA GLU A 141 -7.21 14.18 -3.33
C GLU A 141 -6.26 13.03 -3.67
N ASN A 142 -5.02 13.08 -3.19
CA ASN A 142 -4.02 12.02 -3.41
C ASN A 142 -4.38 10.72 -2.69
N ASP A 143 -4.97 10.80 -1.49
CA ASP A 143 -5.49 9.63 -0.78
C ASP A 143 -6.64 8.98 -1.57
N ARG A 144 -7.60 9.77 -2.06
CA ARG A 144 -8.72 9.27 -2.87
C ARG A 144 -8.25 8.59 -4.16
N GLU A 145 -7.25 9.15 -4.85
CA GLU A 145 -6.65 8.51 -6.02
C GLU A 145 -6.02 7.16 -5.64
N MET A 146 -5.24 7.11 -4.56
CA MET A 146 -4.64 5.87 -4.07
C MET A 146 -5.69 4.81 -3.68
N TYR A 147 -6.74 5.19 -2.94
CA TYR A 147 -7.85 4.28 -2.64
C TYR A 147 -8.47 3.72 -3.92
N GLY A 148 -8.71 4.57 -4.93
CA GLY A 148 -9.26 4.14 -6.22
C GLY A 148 -8.43 3.05 -6.91
N ASP A 149 -7.11 3.25 -6.98
CA ASP A 149 -6.18 2.27 -7.57
C ASP A 149 -6.17 0.94 -6.79
N ILE A 150 -6.20 1.01 -5.45
CA ILE A 150 -6.25 -0.18 -4.59
C ILE A 150 -7.58 -0.92 -4.76
N ILE A 151 -8.71 -0.20 -4.78
CA ILE A 151 -10.06 -0.75 -5.00
C ILE A 151 -10.13 -1.53 -6.32
N GLU A 152 -9.57 -0.99 -7.40
CA GLU A 152 -9.51 -1.68 -8.69
C GLU A 152 -8.70 -2.98 -8.60
N SER A 153 -7.52 -2.94 -7.97
CA SER A 153 -6.67 -4.12 -7.73
C SER A 153 -7.39 -5.20 -6.91
N VAL A 154 -8.01 -4.81 -5.78
CA VAL A 154 -8.69 -5.75 -4.88
C VAL A 154 -9.89 -6.39 -5.57
N ARG A 155 -10.67 -5.65 -6.37
CA ARG A 155 -11.79 -6.23 -7.15
C ARG A 155 -11.34 -7.31 -8.12
N ASP A 156 -10.21 -7.11 -8.79
CA ASP A 156 -9.63 -8.11 -9.69
C ASP A 156 -9.17 -9.37 -8.90
N HIS A 157 -8.60 -9.18 -7.71
CA HIS A 157 -8.15 -10.27 -6.85
C HIS A 157 -9.29 -11.03 -6.16
N VAL A 158 -10.42 -10.37 -5.85
CA VAL A 158 -11.67 -11.03 -5.45
C VAL A 158 -12.10 -12.02 -6.54
N ALA A 159 -12.19 -11.57 -7.80
CA ALA A 159 -12.58 -12.41 -8.92
C ALA A 159 -11.60 -13.58 -9.14
N LEU A 160 -10.30 -13.31 -9.05
CA LEU A 160 -9.26 -14.34 -9.15
C LEU A 160 -9.43 -15.44 -8.09
N ALA A 161 -9.64 -15.05 -6.83
CA ALA A 161 -9.83 -16.00 -5.72
C ALA A 161 -11.07 -16.87 -5.95
N GLU A 162 -12.18 -16.30 -6.42
CA GLU A 162 -13.39 -17.05 -6.76
C GLU A 162 -13.19 -18.03 -7.92
N ASP A 163 -12.55 -17.58 -9.00
CA ASP A 163 -12.29 -18.40 -10.19
C ASP A 163 -11.36 -19.59 -9.87
N LEU A 164 -10.42 -19.39 -8.95
CA LEU A 164 -9.55 -20.45 -8.45
C LEU A 164 -10.24 -21.31 -7.39
N GLY A 165 -11.44 -20.94 -6.93
CA GLY A 165 -12.25 -21.70 -5.98
C GLY A 165 -11.80 -21.55 -4.53
N ASP A 166 -11.09 -20.47 -4.21
CA ASP A 166 -10.74 -20.09 -2.84
C ASP A 166 -11.70 -19.01 -2.30
N TYR A 167 -12.91 -19.45 -1.99
CA TYR A 167 -13.98 -18.57 -1.50
C TYR A 167 -13.66 -17.86 -0.17
N ALA A 168 -12.78 -18.43 0.65
CA ALA A 168 -12.41 -17.80 1.92
C ALA A 168 -11.49 -16.59 1.70
N THR A 169 -10.57 -16.66 0.72
CA THR A 169 -9.79 -15.48 0.31
C THR A 169 -10.68 -14.45 -0.36
N SER A 170 -11.62 -14.89 -1.21
CA SER A 170 -12.57 -13.96 -1.84
C SER A 170 -13.43 -13.23 -0.82
N GLU A 171 -13.88 -13.90 0.24
CA GLU A 171 -14.65 -13.26 1.31
C GLU A 171 -13.81 -12.22 2.07
N LEU A 172 -12.60 -12.60 2.50
CA LEU A 172 -11.67 -11.67 3.15
C LEU A 172 -11.45 -10.40 2.31
N LEU A 173 -11.17 -10.57 1.01
CA LEU A 173 -10.94 -9.42 0.12
C LEU A 173 -12.20 -8.61 -0.14
N ARG A 174 -13.40 -9.17 0.02
CA ARG A 174 -14.64 -8.40 -0.05
C ARG A 174 -14.84 -7.55 1.19
N ASP A 175 -14.54 -8.07 2.37
CA ASP A 175 -14.58 -7.30 3.61
C ASP A 175 -13.62 -6.10 3.51
N VAL A 176 -12.38 -6.34 3.07
CA VAL A 176 -11.39 -5.26 2.80
C VAL A 176 -11.88 -4.28 1.72
N LEU A 177 -12.52 -4.78 0.66
CA LEU A 177 -13.04 -3.93 -0.42
C LEU A 177 -14.16 -3.00 0.07
N GLU A 178 -15.07 -3.50 0.92
CA GLU A 178 -16.15 -2.69 1.48
C GLU A 178 -15.59 -1.53 2.32
N GLU A 179 -14.58 -1.80 3.16
CA GLU A 179 -13.90 -0.76 3.96
C GLU A 179 -13.22 0.29 3.07
N LEU A 180 -12.44 -0.15 2.07
CA LEU A 180 -11.78 0.77 1.12
C LEU A 180 -12.78 1.65 0.36
N GLU A 181 -13.92 1.09 -0.05
CA GLU A 181 -14.97 1.82 -0.78
C GLU A 181 -15.68 2.85 0.12
N ASP A 182 -15.96 2.51 1.37
CA ASP A 182 -16.53 3.42 2.36
C ASP A 182 -15.55 4.57 2.69
N ASP A 183 -14.27 4.27 2.89
CA ASP A 183 -13.24 5.27 3.16
C ASP A 183 -13.05 6.26 2.02
N ALA A 184 -12.98 5.75 0.78
CA ALA A 184 -12.89 6.57 -0.41
C ALA A 184 -14.13 7.49 -0.55
N HIS A 185 -15.31 6.98 -0.18
CA HIS A 185 -16.55 7.76 -0.19
C HIS A 185 -16.55 8.87 0.87
N ASP A 186 -16.07 8.59 2.08
CA ASP A 186 -15.95 9.59 3.14
C ASP A 186 -14.93 10.69 2.78
N ILE A 187 -13.82 10.34 2.12
CA ILE A 187 -12.88 11.33 1.58
C ILE A 187 -13.54 12.20 0.51
N ASP A 188 -14.34 11.62 -0.39
CA ASP A 188 -15.08 12.38 -1.40
C ASP A 188 -16.00 13.43 -0.74
N HIS A 189 -16.63 13.10 0.39
CA HIS A 189 -17.44 14.05 1.16
C HIS A 189 -16.62 15.21 1.77
N TYR A 190 -15.39 14.96 2.24
CA TYR A 190 -14.50 16.04 2.69
C TYR A 190 -14.03 16.93 1.52
N LEU A 191 -13.97 16.39 0.31
CA LEU A 191 -13.55 17.10 -0.89
C LEU A 191 -14.68 17.88 -1.59
N GLU A 192 -15.92 17.81 -1.12
CA GLU A 192 -17.01 18.58 -1.69
C GLU A 192 -16.77 20.11 -1.63
N ASP A 193 -17.46 20.86 -2.49
CA ASP A 193 -17.29 22.31 -2.59
C ASP A 193 -17.77 23.00 -1.31
N ASP A 194 -16.86 23.73 -0.65
CA ASP A 194 -17.23 24.54 0.50
C ASP A 194 -18.03 25.77 0.06
N THR A 195 -19.33 25.78 0.39
CA THR A 195 -20.25 26.89 0.09
C THR A 195 -19.82 28.24 0.73
N LEU A 196 -18.83 28.23 1.62
CA LEU A 196 -18.26 29.40 2.27
C LEU A 196 -17.14 30.08 1.47
N VAL A 197 -16.62 29.44 0.42
CA VAL A 197 -15.58 30.02 -0.45
C VAL A 197 -16.23 30.51 -1.75
N LEU A 198 -16.32 31.84 -1.89
CA LEU A 198 -16.73 32.46 -3.15
C LEU A 198 -15.58 32.39 -4.15
N GLU A 199 -15.85 32.14 -5.44
CA GLU A 199 -14.83 32.19 -6.52
C GLU A 199 -14.03 33.51 -6.50
N SER A 200 -14.62 34.61 -6.00
CA SER A 200 -13.93 35.90 -5.85
C SER A 200 -12.86 35.94 -4.75
N ALA A 201 -12.84 34.96 -3.85
CA ALA A 201 -11.92 34.85 -2.72
C ALA A 201 -10.66 34.03 -3.03
N THR A 202 -10.71 33.19 -4.07
CA THR A 202 -9.58 32.42 -4.59
C THR A 202 -8.99 33.13 -5.81
N ASN A 203 -7.92 33.91 -5.60
CA ASN A 203 -7.06 34.44 -6.66
C ASN A 203 -5.65 33.85 -6.53
#